data_AF-N1ZFE8-F1
#
_entry.id   AF-N1ZFE8-F1
#
_cell.length_a   1.000
_cell.length_b   1.000
_cell.length_c   1.000
_cell.angle_alpha   90.00
_cell.angle_beta   90.00
_cell.angle_gamma   90.00
#
_symmetry.space_group_name_H-M   'P 1'
#
loop_
_entity.id
_entity.type
_entity.pdbx_description
1 polymer ?
#
loop_
_entity_poly.entity_id
_entity_poly.type
_entity_poly.pdbx_seq_one_letter_code
_entity_poly.pdbx_strand_id
1 'polypeptide(L)'
;MFRKNHKIINGRLLQINKSFSQLKQKQKEKISEWLYQEYAHIYDEVGKPPNSKRNVEILSAVYNKIEEAEIWIPFYEVEKYFYSRKHRFQTRYEKAHNIEQEQ
;
A
#
# COMPACT_ATOMS: atom_id res chain seq x y z
N MET A 1 -17.97 -25.83 -0.74
CA MET A 1 -18.88 -24.71 -0.39
C MET A 1 -18.06 -23.44 -0.18
N PHE A 2 -18.31 -22.37 -0.95
CA PHE A 2 -17.70 -21.06 -0.68
C PHE A 2 -18.34 -20.46 0.58
N ARG A 3 -17.59 -20.39 1.69
CA ARG A 3 -18.05 -19.70 2.90
C ARG A 3 -18.07 -18.20 2.61
N LYS A 4 -19.28 -17.62 2.61
CA LYS A 4 -19.50 -16.18 2.43
C LYS A 4 -18.99 -15.46 3.68
N ASN A 5 -17.74 -15.01 3.65
CA ASN A 5 -17.13 -14.31 4.77
C ASN A 5 -17.61 -12.84 4.77
N HIS A 6 -18.75 -12.56 5.42
CA HIS A 6 -19.23 -11.19 5.64
C HIS A 6 -19.26 -10.89 7.14
N LYS A 7 -18.88 -9.68 7.54
CA LYS A 7 -19.04 -9.14 8.90
C LYS A 7 -19.82 -7.84 8.84
N ILE A 8 -20.68 -7.62 9.82
CA ILE A 8 -21.33 -6.32 10.02
C ILE A 8 -20.36 -5.45 10.82
N ILE A 9 -19.94 -4.33 10.25
CA ILE A 9 -19.11 -3.32 10.91
C ILE A 9 -19.82 -1.98 10.70
N ASN A 10 -20.06 -1.23 11.79
CA ASN A 10 -20.77 0.05 11.76
C ASN A 10 -22.13 -0.01 11.02
N GLY A 11 -22.87 -1.11 11.19
CA GLY A 11 -24.19 -1.31 10.55
C GLY A 11 -24.16 -1.66 9.06
N ARG A 12 -22.97 -1.83 8.44
CA ARG A 12 -22.82 -2.22 7.03
C ARG A 12 -22.30 -3.65 6.89
N LEU A 13 -22.88 -4.42 5.97
CA LEU A 13 -22.41 -5.76 5.60
C LEU A 13 -21.13 -5.67 4.75
N LEU A 14 -19.99 -6.03 5.32
CA LEU A 14 -18.69 -5.98 4.64
C LEU A 14 -18.13 -7.38 4.38
N GLN A 15 -17.63 -7.60 3.17
CA GLN A 15 -16.98 -8.85 2.80
C GLN A 15 -15.54 -8.86 3.33
N ILE A 16 -15.20 -9.82 4.19
CA ILE A 16 -13.92 -9.87 4.90
C ILE A 16 -12.80 -10.67 4.20
N ASN A 17 -12.98 -11.04 2.94
CA ASN A 17 -11.95 -11.71 2.14
C ASN A 17 -11.75 -11.00 0.80
N LYS A 18 -11.94 -9.68 0.81
CA LYS A 18 -11.82 -8.84 -0.37
C LYS A 18 -10.37 -8.85 -0.89
N SER A 19 -10.17 -9.28 -2.12
CA SER A 19 -8.85 -9.22 -2.75
C SER A 19 -8.51 -7.79 -3.17
N PHE A 20 -7.21 -7.47 -3.30
CA PHE A 20 -6.79 -6.16 -3.80
C PHE A 20 -7.39 -5.86 -5.19
N SER A 21 -7.53 -6.89 -6.04
CA SER A 21 -8.13 -6.77 -7.37
C SER A 21 -9.61 -6.38 -7.35
N GLN A 22 -10.34 -6.67 -6.26
CA GLN A 22 -11.75 -6.34 -6.07
C GLN A 22 -11.97 -4.91 -5.53
N LEU A 23 -10.90 -4.18 -5.20
CA LEU A 23 -11.02 -2.76 -4.83
C LEU A 23 -11.43 -1.90 -6.03
N LYS A 24 -12.13 -0.80 -5.76
CA LYS A 24 -12.43 0.22 -6.79
C LYS A 24 -11.13 0.82 -7.28
N GLN A 25 -11.07 1.22 -8.56
CA GLN A 25 -9.86 1.78 -9.16
C GLN A 25 -9.28 2.96 -8.37
N LYS A 26 -10.14 3.92 -7.97
CA LYS A 26 -9.75 5.06 -7.11
C LYS A 26 -9.15 4.63 -5.76
N GLN A 27 -9.64 3.52 -5.17
CA GLN A 27 -9.09 3.01 -3.91
C GLN A 27 -7.70 2.39 -4.14
N LYS A 28 -7.52 1.65 -5.22
CA LYS A 28 -6.21 1.06 -5.59
C LYS A 28 -5.17 2.15 -5.82
N GLU A 29 -5.55 3.19 -6.56
CA GLU A 29 -4.68 4.34 -6.82
C GLU A 29 -4.31 5.05 -5.51
N LYS A 30 -5.28 5.30 -4.63
CA LYS A 30 -5.04 5.91 -3.32
C LYS A 30 -4.07 5.09 -2.46
N ILE A 31 -4.27 3.77 -2.40
CA ILE A 31 -3.35 2.87 -1.66
C ILE A 31 -1.97 2.86 -2.31
N SER A 32 -1.88 2.79 -3.63
CA SER A 32 -0.61 2.80 -4.35
C SER A 32 0.16 4.10 -4.10
N GLU A 33 -0.55 5.23 -4.03
CA GLU A 33 0.05 6.53 -3.77
C GLU A 33 0.55 6.63 -2.33
N TRP A 34 -0.24 6.20 -1.34
CA TRP A 34 0.22 6.15 0.05
C TRP A 34 1.44 5.24 0.25
N LEU A 35 1.46 4.07 -0.39
CA LEU A 35 2.63 3.17 -0.36
C LEU A 35 3.86 3.83 -0.96
N TYR A 36 3.70 4.57 -2.05
CA TYR A 36 4.81 5.27 -2.70
C TYR A 36 5.32 6.44 -1.85
N GLN A 37 4.43 7.21 -1.23
CA GLN A 37 4.81 8.35 -0.37
C GLN A 37 5.62 7.88 0.84
N GLU A 38 5.15 6.85 1.56
CA GLU A 38 5.89 6.28 2.69
C GLU A 38 7.22 5.63 2.23
N TYR A 39 7.22 4.97 1.06
CA TYR A 39 8.43 4.41 0.48
C TYR A 39 9.48 5.49 0.16
N ALA A 40 9.05 6.58 -0.48
CA ALA A 40 9.91 7.70 -0.84
C ALA A 40 10.44 8.40 0.41
N HIS A 41 9.60 8.65 1.41
CA HIS A 41 10.00 9.25 2.69
C HIS A 41 11.15 8.47 3.36
N ILE A 42 11.04 7.15 3.46
CA ILE A 42 12.12 6.32 4.03
C ILE A 42 13.39 6.40 3.18
N TYR A 43 13.24 6.45 1.85
CA TYR A 43 14.38 6.57 0.95
C TYR A 43 15.07 7.93 1.13
N ASP A 44 14.31 9.02 1.29
CA ASP A 44 14.81 10.38 1.55
C ASP A 44 15.53 10.45 2.91
N GLU A 45 14.96 9.85 3.95
CA GLU A 45 15.55 9.86 5.30
C GLU A 45 16.87 9.08 5.40
N VAL A 46 16.96 7.94 4.71
CA VAL A 46 18.09 6.99 4.85
C VAL A 46 19.08 7.09 3.68
N GLY A 47 18.67 7.70 2.56
CA GLY A 47 19.39 7.72 1.29
C GLY A 47 19.48 6.35 0.61
N LYS A 48 18.66 5.37 1.03
CA LYS A 48 18.71 3.97 0.57
C LYS A 48 17.32 3.35 0.50
N PRO A 49 17.13 2.33 -0.36
CA PRO A 49 15.86 1.64 -0.46
C PRO A 49 15.44 0.98 0.88
N PRO A 50 14.14 1.00 1.24
CA PRO A 50 13.64 0.39 2.46
C PRO A 50 14.02 -1.07 2.62
N ASN A 51 14.60 -1.41 3.79
CA ASN A 51 14.91 -2.79 4.18
C ASN A 51 13.66 -3.53 4.68
N SER A 52 13.78 -4.82 5.03
CA SER A 52 12.63 -5.62 5.49
C SER A 52 11.91 -5.04 6.69
N LYS A 53 12.62 -4.44 7.65
CA LYS A 53 12.02 -3.81 8.83
C LYS A 53 11.21 -2.56 8.44
N ARG A 54 11.80 -1.68 7.62
CA ARG A 54 11.14 -0.48 7.11
C ARG A 54 9.94 -0.80 6.21
N ASN A 55 9.96 -1.91 5.47
CA ASN A 55 8.78 -2.36 4.71
C ASN A 55 7.58 -2.61 5.63
N VAL A 56 7.79 -3.21 6.80
CA VAL A 56 6.72 -3.47 7.78
C VAL A 56 6.20 -2.15 8.35
N GLU A 57 7.08 -1.19 8.61
CA GLU A 57 6.71 0.15 9.06
C GLU A 57 5.83 0.87 8.01
N ILE A 58 6.26 0.87 6.74
CA ILE A 58 5.49 1.41 5.61
C ILE A 58 4.11 0.76 5.52
N LEU A 59 4.06 -0.58 5.57
CA LEU A 59 2.80 -1.33 5.47
C LEU A 59 1.87 -1.01 6.63
N SER A 60 2.39 -0.90 7.85
CA SER A 60 1.61 -0.56 9.04
C SER A 60 1.04 0.86 8.95
N ALA A 61 1.85 1.83 8.53
CA ALA A 61 1.41 3.22 8.38
C ALA A 61 0.32 3.36 7.30
N VAL A 62 0.51 2.70 6.15
CA VAL A 62 -0.50 2.71 5.09
C VAL A 62 -1.77 1.96 5.50
N TYR A 63 -1.65 0.87 6.26
CA TYR A 63 -2.82 0.13 6.70
C TYR A 63 -3.70 0.97 7.64
N ASN A 64 -3.11 1.76 8.53
CA ASN A 64 -3.86 2.71 9.35
C ASN A 64 -4.63 3.72 8.47
N LYS A 65 -4.01 4.29 7.43
CA LYS A 65 -4.68 5.19 6.47
C LYS A 65 -5.82 4.50 5.70
N ILE A 66 -5.68 3.20 5.42
CA ILE A 66 -6.70 2.37 4.77
C ILE A 66 -7.92 2.20 5.69
N GLU A 67 -7.68 1.89 6.96
CA GLU A 67 -8.74 1.75 7.97
C GLU A 67 -9.48 3.07 8.21
N GLU A 68 -8.74 4.18 8.34
CA GLU A 68 -9.31 5.54 8.45
C GLU A 68 -10.15 5.94 7.24
N ALA A 69 -9.77 5.48 6.04
CA ALA A 69 -10.55 5.71 4.82
C ALA A 69 -11.71 4.72 4.63
N GLU A 70 -12.01 3.90 5.64
CA GLU A 70 -13.04 2.85 5.64
C GLU A 70 -12.90 1.87 4.45
N ILE A 71 -11.67 1.64 3.99
CA ILE A 71 -11.39 0.71 2.89
C ILE A 71 -11.14 -0.67 3.48
N TRP A 72 -12.16 -1.54 3.42
CA TRP A 72 -12.02 -2.90 3.92
C TRP A 72 -11.16 -3.77 2.99
N ILE A 73 -9.99 -4.19 3.45
CA ILE A 73 -9.09 -5.13 2.77
C ILE A 73 -8.21 -5.87 3.82
N PRO A 74 -7.90 -7.17 3.65
CA PRO A 74 -6.99 -7.86 4.56
C PRO A 74 -5.57 -7.31 4.42
N PHE A 75 -4.84 -7.23 5.54
CA PHE A 75 -3.45 -6.77 5.56
C PHE A 75 -2.56 -7.52 4.56
N TYR A 76 -2.67 -8.85 4.49
CA TYR A 76 -1.85 -9.69 3.61
C TYR A 76 -2.04 -9.36 2.11
N GLU A 77 -3.20 -8.84 1.70
CA GLU A 77 -3.44 -8.41 0.32
C GLU A 77 -2.67 -7.11 0.00
N VAL A 78 -2.61 -6.20 0.97
CA VAL A 78 -1.84 -4.95 0.86
C VAL A 78 -0.35 -5.26 0.84
N GLU A 79 0.11 -6.15 1.73
CA GLU A 79 1.50 -6.64 1.77
C GLU A 79 1.91 -7.27 0.44
N LYS A 80 1.11 -8.22 -0.06
CA LYS A 80 1.35 -8.87 -1.36
C LYS A 80 1.42 -7.86 -2.49
N TYR A 81 0.50 -6.88 -2.51
CA TYR A 81 0.51 -5.82 -3.50
C TYR A 81 1.78 -4.96 -3.43
N PHE A 82 2.18 -4.54 -2.23
CA PHE A 82 3.39 -3.75 -2.01
C PHE A 82 4.64 -4.46 -2.54
N TYR A 83 4.85 -5.74 -2.17
CA TYR A 83 6.01 -6.48 -2.64
C TYR A 83 6.01 -6.65 -4.17
N SER A 84 4.84 -6.84 -4.79
CA SER A 84 4.73 -6.89 -6.26
C SER A 84 5.05 -5.56 -6.96
N ARG A 85 4.92 -4.43 -6.24
CA ARG A 85 5.14 -3.07 -6.76
C ARG A 85 6.46 -2.44 -6.31
N LYS A 86 7.15 -3.02 -5.33
CA LYS A 86 8.37 -2.48 -4.74
C LYS A 86 9.43 -2.08 -5.78
N HIS A 87 9.71 -2.94 -6.75
CA HIS A 87 10.64 -2.62 -7.84
C HIS A 87 10.18 -1.39 -8.65
N ARG A 88 8.88 -1.26 -8.93
CA ARG A 88 8.35 -0.09 -9.65
C ARG A 88 8.48 1.20 -8.83
N PHE A 89 8.29 1.13 -7.51
CA PHE A 89 8.51 2.28 -6.62
C PHE A 89 9.96 2.71 -6.62
N GLN A 90 10.88 1.75 -6.53
CA GLN A 90 12.32 2.00 -6.62
C GLN A 90 12.68 2.70 -7.93
N THR A 91 12.31 2.12 -9.09
CA THR A 91 12.59 2.72 -10.39
C THR A 91 11.94 4.10 -10.55
N ARG A 92 10.73 4.31 -10.02
CA ARG A 92 10.04 5.61 -10.06
C ARG A 92 10.81 6.66 -9.26
N TYR A 93 11.26 6.29 -8.05
CA TYR A 93 12.03 7.16 -7.18
C TYR A 93 13.39 7.53 -7.79
N GLU A 94 14.15 6.53 -8.24
CA GLU A 94 15.47 6.72 -8.87
C GLU A 94 15.37 7.59 -10.13
N LYS A 95 14.34 7.39 -10.97
CA LYS A 95 14.12 8.24 -12.14
C LYS A 95 13.82 9.68 -11.77
N ALA A 96 13.00 9.92 -10.74
CA ALA A 96 12.68 11.27 -10.29
C ALA A 96 13.93 11.99 -9.78
N HIS A 97 14.75 11.32 -8.96
CA HIS A 97 15.94 11.91 -8.34
C HIS A 97 17.14 12.02 -9.29
N ASN A 98 17.31 11.09 -10.25
CA ASN A 98 18.38 11.21 -11.24
C ASN A 98 18.15 12.41 -12.19
N ILE A 99 16.89 12.74 -12.50
CA ILE A 99 16.55 13.93 -13.31
C ILE A 99 16.93 15.23 -12.59
N GLU A 100 16.88 15.25 -11.25
CA GLU A 100 17.25 16.42 -10.44
C GLU A 100 18.76 16.65 -10.36
N GLN A 101 19.61 15.64 -10.68
CA GLN A 101 21.07 15.79 -10.67
C GLN A 101 21.65 16.21 -12.04
N GLU A 102 20.84 16.24 -13.09
CA GLU A 102 21.23 16.61 -14.47
C GLU A 102 20.73 17.99 -14.91
N GLN A 103 20.09 18.78 -14.02
CA GLN A 103 19.67 20.18 -14.27
C GLN A 103 20.51 21.17 -13.46
#